data_AF-A0A0F4LB16-F1
#
_entry.id   AF-A0A0F4LB16-F1
#
_cell.length_a   1.000
_cell.length_b   1.000
_cell.length_c   1.000
_cell.angle_alpha   90.00
_cell.angle_beta   90.00
_cell.angle_gamma   90.00
#
_symmetry.space_group_name_H-M   'P 1'
#
loop_
_entity.id
_entity.type
_entity.pdbx_description
1 polymer ?
#
loop_
_entity_poly.entity_id
_entity_poly.type
_entity_poly.pdbx_seq_one_letter_code
_entity_poly.pdbx_strand_id
1 'polypeptide(L)'
;MKRLFWNQLLYLWQIIRFRFICWLSLICCSIIFLSAQLINSPHTSIFNLFFADTSQGASFIFILWLVYFLIPLLIMLNSFKLLWQTTVMHLRGLQIPPKNFTVVTMLLMGVIAFVYVFVTLLVMLLVTALFKLPSLSFFHLADWQAIPLLFINNFLGIYLTLLLQGTIGKFNSALGLIIPASLLIMTSLLKWQLNPLNCLIIMRFNFPGFLLLLLATLIMVIVYGIIDHFFSVE
;
A
#
# COMPACT_ATOMS: atom_id res chain seq x y z
N MET A 1 -15.71 11.38 17.25
CA MET A 1 -14.94 10.83 16.10
C MET A 1 -13.98 11.83 15.46
N LYS A 2 -14.44 12.98 14.93
CA LYS A 2 -13.54 13.95 14.24
C LYS A 2 -12.32 14.39 15.07
N ARG A 3 -12.53 14.79 16.34
CA ARG A 3 -11.43 15.22 17.23
C ARG A 3 -10.43 14.09 17.54
N LEU A 4 -10.93 12.85 17.70
CA LEU A 4 -10.09 11.66 17.90
C LEU A 4 -9.22 11.39 16.66
N PHE A 5 -9.82 11.47 15.47
CA PHE A 5 -9.12 11.30 14.21
C PHE A 5 -7.98 12.32 14.05
N TRP A 6 -8.25 13.60 14.24
CA TRP A 6 -7.23 14.64 14.12
C TRP A 6 -6.11 14.49 15.14
N ASN A 7 -6.44 14.17 16.39
CA ASN A 7 -5.42 13.96 17.42
C ASN A 7 -4.54 12.75 17.07
N GLN A 8 -5.13 11.62 16.69
CA GLN A 8 -4.35 10.43 16.30
C GLN A 8 -3.55 10.65 15.02
N LEU A 9 -4.10 11.37 14.04
CA LEU A 9 -3.38 11.74 12.81
C LEU A 9 -2.13 12.54 13.15
N LEU A 10 -2.23 13.56 14.02
CA LEU A 10 -1.10 14.40 14.40
C LEU A 10 -0.01 13.59 15.13
N TYR A 11 -0.40 12.72 16.05
CA TYR A 11 0.54 11.83 16.73
C TYR A 11 1.17 10.82 15.78
N LEU A 12 0.37 10.17 14.93
CA LEU A 12 0.86 9.24 13.92
C LEU A 12 1.84 9.95 13.00
N TRP A 13 1.50 11.16 12.54
CA TRP A 13 2.36 12.00 11.72
C TRP A 13 3.69 12.27 12.39
N GLN A 14 3.73 12.64 13.67
CA GLN A 14 4.99 12.83 14.41
C GLN A 14 5.87 11.57 14.39
N ILE A 15 5.27 10.38 14.51
CA ILE A 15 5.99 9.09 14.52
C ILE A 15 6.52 8.72 13.13
N ILE A 16 5.73 8.97 12.07
CA ILE A 16 6.05 8.50 10.72
C ILE A 16 6.71 9.57 9.85
N ARG A 17 6.64 10.86 10.19
CA ARG A 17 7.01 12.00 9.32
C ARG A 17 8.34 11.80 8.59
N PHE A 18 9.40 11.50 9.32
CA PHE A 18 10.73 11.34 8.72
C PHE A 18 10.78 10.14 7.76
N ARG A 19 10.22 9.00 8.17
CA ARG A 19 10.15 7.78 7.34
C ARG A 19 9.28 7.98 6.12
N PHE A 20 8.11 8.59 6.29
CA PHE A 20 7.18 8.89 5.22
C PHE A 20 7.83 9.79 4.17
N ILE A 21 8.42 10.93 4.59
CA ILE A 21 9.07 11.85 3.66
C ILE A 21 10.26 11.20 2.97
N CYS A 22 11.11 10.48 3.70
CA CYS A 22 12.30 9.84 3.16
C CYS A 22 11.96 8.76 2.12
N TRP A 23 11.05 7.84 2.44
CA TRP A 23 10.67 6.78 1.51
C TRP A 23 9.84 7.28 0.34
N LEU A 24 8.96 8.26 0.56
CA LEU A 24 8.17 8.87 -0.50
C LEU A 24 9.05 9.69 -1.45
N SER A 25 10.02 10.44 -0.94
CA SER A 25 10.97 11.16 -1.80
C SER A 25 11.83 10.18 -2.60
N LEU A 26 12.31 9.11 -1.98
CA LEU A 26 13.12 8.08 -2.64
C LEU A 26 12.37 7.44 -3.82
N ILE A 27 11.11 7.00 -3.61
CA ILE A 27 10.34 6.39 -4.70
C ILE A 27 10.05 7.41 -5.80
N CYS A 28 9.70 8.65 -5.47
CA CYS A 28 9.47 9.71 -6.46
C CYS A 28 10.74 10.03 -7.27
N CYS A 29 11.89 10.16 -6.61
CA CYS A 29 13.18 10.34 -7.29
C CYS A 29 13.51 9.16 -8.19
N SER A 30 13.23 7.92 -7.75
CA SER A 30 13.47 6.73 -8.58
C SER A 30 12.59 6.71 -9.83
N ILE A 31 11.31 7.11 -9.72
CA ILE A 31 10.39 7.22 -10.86
C ILE A 31 10.92 8.25 -11.87
N ILE A 32 11.33 9.43 -11.39
CA ILE A 32 11.88 10.49 -12.24
C ILE A 32 13.18 10.03 -12.91
N PHE A 33 14.11 9.44 -12.16
CA PHE A 33 15.37 8.98 -12.71
C PHE A 33 15.19 7.89 -13.76
N LEU A 34 14.37 6.88 -13.48
CA LEU A 34 14.07 5.79 -14.42
C LEU A 34 13.37 6.32 -15.67
N SER A 35 12.44 7.26 -15.52
CA SER A 35 11.74 7.83 -16.67
C SER A 35 12.62 8.64 -17.61
N ALA A 36 13.67 9.31 -17.09
CA ALA A 36 14.63 10.02 -17.92
C ALA A 36 15.43 9.04 -18.81
N GLN A 37 15.63 7.80 -18.37
CA GLN A 37 16.26 6.75 -19.16
C GLN A 37 15.33 6.22 -20.27
N LEU A 38 14.01 6.40 -20.15
CA LEU A 38 13.01 5.91 -21.08
C LEU A 38 12.70 6.87 -22.24
N ILE A 39 13.29 8.07 -22.28
CA ILE A 39 13.00 9.10 -23.30
C ILE A 39 13.18 8.55 -24.72
N ASN A 40 14.16 7.67 -24.92
CA ASN A 40 14.50 7.10 -26.23
C ASN A 40 13.85 5.74 -26.50
N SER A 41 13.03 5.22 -25.58
CA SER A 41 12.40 3.90 -25.69
C SER A 41 10.91 4.02 -26.04
N PRO A 42 10.52 3.81 -27.32
CA PRO A 42 9.17 4.11 -27.81
C PRO A 42 8.08 3.13 -27.36
N HIS A 43 8.44 2.00 -26.75
CA HIS A 43 7.50 0.91 -26.44
C HIS A 43 7.33 0.61 -24.94
N THR A 44 8.09 1.28 -24.08
CA THR A 44 8.10 1.01 -22.64
C THR A 44 7.52 2.19 -21.86
N SER A 45 6.33 1.99 -21.29
CA SER A 45 5.75 2.96 -20.35
C SER A 45 6.36 2.79 -18.95
N ILE A 46 6.42 3.89 -18.19
CA ILE A 46 6.87 3.87 -16.79
C ILE A 46 5.99 2.94 -15.93
N PHE A 47 4.71 2.85 -16.26
CA PHE A 47 3.75 1.96 -15.60
C PHE A 47 4.08 0.48 -15.83
N ASN A 48 4.43 0.11 -17.07
CA ASN A 48 4.87 -1.26 -17.36
C ASN A 48 6.16 -1.58 -16.62
N LEU A 49 7.07 -0.61 -16.48
CA LEU A 49 8.33 -0.82 -15.78
C LEU A 49 8.12 -1.13 -14.28
N PHE A 50 7.12 -0.51 -13.63
CA PHE A 50 6.80 -0.74 -12.23
C PHE A 50 5.82 -1.90 -11.98
N PHE A 51 4.97 -2.24 -12.95
CA PHE A 51 3.84 -3.16 -12.71
C PHE A 51 3.69 -4.31 -13.72
N ALA A 52 4.59 -4.47 -14.71
CA ALA A 52 4.56 -5.59 -15.64
C ALA A 52 4.95 -6.94 -15.00
N ASP A 53 4.68 -8.04 -15.71
CA ASP A 53 5.00 -9.38 -15.24
C ASP A 53 6.52 -9.61 -15.19
N THR A 54 6.93 -10.26 -14.12
CA THR A 54 8.31 -10.65 -13.82
C THR A 54 8.73 -11.91 -14.59
N SER A 55 7.78 -12.57 -15.27
CA SER A 55 8.02 -13.86 -15.92
C SER A 55 8.79 -13.80 -17.25
N GLN A 56 9.05 -12.61 -17.81
CA GLN A 56 9.83 -12.44 -19.06
C GLN A 56 11.31 -12.05 -18.82
N GLY A 57 11.93 -12.56 -17.75
CA GLY A 57 13.40 -12.56 -17.62
C GLY A 57 14.06 -11.25 -17.15
N ALA A 58 13.30 -10.19 -16.87
CA ALA A 58 13.85 -8.95 -16.30
C ALA A 58 13.77 -8.97 -14.77
N SER A 59 14.84 -9.42 -14.12
CA SER A 59 15.01 -9.39 -12.66
C SER A 59 14.80 -8.00 -12.04
N PHE A 60 15.06 -6.94 -12.80
CA PHE A 60 14.90 -5.55 -12.35
C PHE A 60 13.44 -5.09 -12.19
N ILE A 61 12.52 -5.53 -13.06
CA ILE A 61 11.08 -5.16 -13.00
C ILE A 61 10.45 -5.72 -11.71
N PHE A 62 10.83 -6.93 -11.34
CA PHE A 62 10.44 -7.58 -10.09
C PHE A 62 10.81 -6.73 -8.86
N ILE A 63 12.05 -6.24 -8.81
CA ILE A 63 12.55 -5.48 -7.68
C ILE A 63 11.74 -4.18 -7.51
N LEU A 64 11.41 -3.50 -8.60
CA LEU A 64 10.67 -2.24 -8.55
C LEU A 64 9.22 -2.41 -8.09
N TRP A 65 8.53 -3.44 -8.61
CA TRP A 65 7.19 -3.79 -8.14
C TRP A 65 7.20 -4.11 -6.64
N LEU A 66 8.13 -4.95 -6.20
CA LEU A 66 8.23 -5.35 -4.80
C LEU A 66 8.54 -4.15 -3.91
N VAL A 67 9.52 -3.32 -4.29
CA VAL A 67 9.88 -2.10 -3.54
C VAL A 67 8.68 -1.16 -3.44
N TYR A 68 7.90 -0.98 -4.50
CA TYR A 68 6.70 -0.15 -4.49
C TYR A 68 5.69 -0.57 -3.42
N PHE A 69 5.42 -1.87 -3.28
CA PHE A 69 4.48 -2.39 -2.28
C PHE A 69 5.09 -2.56 -0.87
N LEU A 70 6.41 -2.66 -0.76
CA LEU A 70 7.11 -2.82 0.51
C LEU A 70 7.32 -1.49 1.24
N ILE A 71 7.47 -0.36 0.51
CA ILE A 71 7.66 0.96 1.10
C ILE A 71 6.58 1.35 2.12
N PRO A 72 5.26 1.21 1.85
CA PRO A 72 4.23 1.48 2.85
C PRO A 72 4.40 0.69 4.15
N LEU A 73 4.90 -0.56 4.06
CA LEU A 73 5.20 -1.38 5.23
C LEU A 73 6.37 -0.82 6.05
N LEU A 74 7.39 -0.28 5.38
CA LEU A 74 8.56 0.37 6.01
C LEU A 74 8.23 1.74 6.63
N ILE A 75 7.32 2.47 6.00
CA ILE A 75 6.78 3.71 6.57
C ILE A 75 6.09 3.39 7.90
N MET A 76 5.27 2.34 7.93
CA MET A 76 4.46 2.02 9.09
C MET A 76 5.21 1.24 10.17
N LEU A 77 6.10 0.29 9.85
CA LEU A 77 6.89 -0.51 10.82
C LEU A 77 6.13 -0.81 12.13
N ASN A 78 6.65 -0.32 13.27
CA ASN A 78 6.09 -0.47 14.60
C ASN A 78 5.19 0.70 15.02
N SER A 79 4.84 1.59 14.10
CA SER A 79 4.13 2.83 14.41
C SER A 79 2.74 2.56 14.97
N PHE A 80 2.07 1.48 14.58
CA PHE A 80 0.79 1.08 15.17
C PHE A 80 0.93 0.63 16.63
N LYS A 81 1.98 -0.13 16.94
CA LYS A 81 2.28 -0.55 18.32
C LYS A 81 2.62 0.65 19.20
N LEU A 82 3.44 1.58 18.69
CA LEU A 82 3.79 2.82 19.38
C LEU A 82 2.58 3.75 19.57
N LEU A 83 1.72 3.84 18.56
CA LEU A 83 0.49 4.63 18.63
C LEU A 83 -0.44 4.06 19.71
N TRP A 84 -0.60 2.73 19.79
CA TRP A 84 -1.36 2.10 20.87
C TRP A 84 -0.75 2.42 22.25
N GLN A 85 0.54 2.13 22.45
CA GLN A 85 1.21 2.33 23.74
C GLN A 85 1.13 3.79 24.26
N THR A 86 1.27 4.77 23.38
CA THR A 86 1.23 6.19 23.76
C THR A 86 -0.19 6.71 24.01
N THR A 87 -1.18 6.20 23.26
CA THR A 87 -2.56 6.70 23.34
C THR A 87 -3.44 5.96 24.34
N VAL A 88 -3.11 4.72 24.73
CA VAL A 88 -3.89 3.94 25.70
C VAL A 88 -4.13 4.68 27.01
N MET A 89 -3.11 5.35 27.58
CA MET A 89 -3.29 6.13 28.81
C MET A 89 -4.20 7.35 28.60
N HIS A 90 -4.08 8.01 27.45
CA HIS A 90 -4.90 9.18 27.12
C HIS A 90 -6.37 8.80 26.81
N LEU A 91 -6.59 7.64 26.20
CA LEU A 91 -7.92 7.09 25.89
C LEU A 91 -8.65 6.65 27.16
N ARG A 92 -7.94 6.03 28.11
CA ARG A 92 -8.47 5.68 29.42
C ARG A 92 -8.94 6.92 30.19
N GLY A 93 -8.17 8.01 30.12
CA GLY A 93 -8.56 9.31 30.72
C GLY A 93 -9.75 9.99 30.04
N LEU A 94 -9.99 9.74 28.75
CA LEU A 94 -11.08 10.34 27.97
C LEU A 94 -12.34 9.45 27.85
N GLN A 95 -12.37 8.27 28.50
CA GLN A 95 -13.46 7.29 28.43
C GLN A 95 -13.88 6.91 26.99
N ILE A 96 -12.95 6.95 26.04
CA ILE A 96 -13.25 6.64 24.64
C ILE A 96 -13.26 5.11 24.49
N PRO A 97 -14.32 4.51 23.93
CA PRO A 97 -14.38 3.07 23.76
C PRO A 97 -13.30 2.60 22.77
N PRO A 98 -12.64 1.45 23.01
CA PRO A 98 -11.55 0.95 22.18
C PRO A 98 -11.99 0.72 20.73
N LYS A 99 -13.25 0.36 20.49
CA LYS A 99 -13.84 0.21 19.15
C LYS A 99 -13.66 1.47 18.28
N ASN A 100 -13.84 2.66 18.87
CA ASN A 100 -13.67 3.91 18.13
C ASN A 100 -12.20 4.18 17.79
N PHE A 101 -11.28 3.73 18.63
CA PHE A 101 -9.85 3.79 18.37
C PHE A 101 -9.45 2.89 17.20
N THR A 102 -9.95 1.65 17.18
CA THR A 102 -9.70 0.69 16.10
C THR A 102 -10.12 1.25 14.76
N VAL A 103 -11.34 1.78 14.68
CA VAL A 103 -11.92 2.34 13.45
C VAL A 103 -11.09 3.51 12.94
N VAL A 104 -10.68 4.42 13.84
CA VAL A 104 -9.83 5.55 13.44
C VAL A 104 -8.45 5.06 12.97
N THR A 105 -7.87 4.05 13.62
CA THR A 105 -6.59 3.47 13.19
C THR A 105 -6.70 2.86 11.80
N MET A 106 -7.75 2.09 11.51
CA MET A 106 -8.03 1.54 10.17
C MET A 106 -8.17 2.65 9.12
N LEU A 107 -8.93 3.71 9.45
CA LEU A 107 -9.08 4.88 8.57
C LEU A 107 -7.73 5.57 8.31
N LEU A 108 -6.86 5.68 9.31
CA LEU A 108 -5.52 6.25 9.15
C LEU A 108 -4.63 5.39 8.24
N MET A 109 -4.71 4.05 8.33
CA MET A 109 -4.02 3.18 7.36
C MET A 109 -4.51 3.44 5.94
N GLY A 110 -5.83 3.59 5.76
CA GLY A 110 -6.45 3.93 4.49
C GLY A 110 -5.97 5.29 3.96
N VAL A 111 -5.89 6.31 4.80
CA VAL A 111 -5.39 7.64 4.40
C VAL A 111 -3.93 7.57 3.94
N ILE A 112 -3.08 6.82 4.63
CA ILE A 112 -1.67 6.67 4.24
C ILE A 112 -1.55 5.93 2.92
N ALA A 113 -2.29 4.83 2.73
CA ALA A 113 -2.34 4.11 1.46
C ALA A 113 -2.81 5.02 0.32
N PHE A 114 -3.88 5.80 0.57
CA PHE A 114 -4.43 6.75 -0.40
C PHE A 114 -3.40 7.80 -0.81
N VAL A 115 -2.77 8.49 0.15
CA VAL A 115 -1.79 9.54 -0.14
C VAL A 115 -0.59 8.97 -0.88
N TYR A 116 -0.08 7.80 -0.47
CA TYR A 116 1.05 7.17 -1.13
C TYR A 116 0.74 6.82 -2.60
N VAL A 117 -0.39 6.15 -2.85
CA VAL A 117 -0.80 5.78 -4.22
C VAL A 117 -1.08 7.03 -5.06
N PHE A 118 -1.76 8.02 -4.49
CA PHE A 118 -2.07 9.28 -5.16
C PHE A 118 -0.81 10.02 -5.61
N VAL A 119 0.14 10.22 -4.69
CA VAL A 119 1.37 10.96 -5.01
C VAL A 119 2.24 10.18 -6.01
N THR A 120 2.40 8.87 -5.82
CA THR A 120 3.21 8.06 -6.75
C THR A 120 2.62 8.01 -8.16
N LEU A 121 1.30 7.83 -8.30
CA LEU A 121 0.64 7.88 -9.61
C LEU A 121 0.67 9.27 -10.23
N LEU A 122 0.49 10.32 -9.43
CA LEU A 122 0.58 11.70 -9.92
C LEU A 122 1.98 12.00 -10.48
N VAL A 123 3.04 11.56 -9.79
CA VAL A 123 4.42 11.71 -10.29
C VAL A 123 4.62 10.91 -11.57
N MET A 124 4.16 9.65 -11.65
CA MET A 124 4.25 8.86 -12.89
C MET A 124 3.53 9.54 -14.05
N LEU A 125 2.35 10.14 -13.82
CA LEU A 125 1.59 10.86 -14.84
C LEU A 125 2.29 12.14 -15.31
N LEU A 126 2.76 12.97 -14.37
CA LEU A 126 3.49 14.20 -14.68
C LEU A 126 4.73 13.91 -15.53
N VAL A 127 5.48 12.90 -15.12
CA VAL A 127 6.69 12.45 -15.81
C VAL A 127 6.39 11.90 -17.20
N THR A 128 5.31 11.11 -17.34
CA THR A 128 4.86 10.60 -18.65
C THR A 128 4.52 11.75 -19.59
N ALA A 129 3.86 12.80 -19.08
CA ALA A 129 3.52 14.00 -19.86
C ALA A 129 4.76 14.84 -20.22
N LEU A 130 5.69 15.04 -19.27
CA LEU A 130 6.90 15.85 -19.46
C LEU A 130 7.87 15.21 -20.47
N PHE A 131 8.07 13.90 -20.39
CA PHE A 131 8.98 13.17 -21.26
C PHE A 131 8.30 12.56 -22.50
N LYS A 132 6.99 12.81 -22.70
CA LYS A 132 6.18 12.27 -23.81
C LYS A 132 6.30 10.75 -23.94
N LEU A 133 6.29 10.06 -22.81
CA LEU A 133 6.41 8.60 -22.76
C LEU A 133 5.12 7.92 -23.23
N PRO A 134 5.19 6.62 -23.64
CA PRO A 134 4.01 5.85 -23.99
C PRO A 134 3.00 5.82 -22.83
N SER A 135 1.74 5.96 -23.18
CA SER A 135 0.66 6.06 -22.21
C SER A 135 0.25 4.70 -21.63
N LEU A 136 -0.55 4.74 -20.54
CA LEU A 136 -0.97 3.53 -19.82
C LEU A 136 -2.03 2.77 -20.62
N SER A 137 -1.82 1.47 -20.82
CA SER A 137 -2.88 0.53 -21.21
C SER A 137 -3.05 -0.51 -20.10
N PHE A 138 -4.28 -0.68 -19.61
CA PHE A 138 -4.60 -1.57 -18.49
C PHE A 138 -6.00 -2.14 -18.64
N PHE A 139 -6.14 -3.48 -18.61
CA PHE A 139 -7.44 -4.16 -18.74
C PHE A 139 -8.28 -3.68 -19.94
N HIS A 140 -7.65 -3.54 -21.11
CA HIS A 140 -8.25 -3.00 -22.34
C HIS A 140 -8.72 -1.53 -22.26
N LEU A 141 -8.47 -0.84 -21.15
CA LEU A 141 -8.66 0.59 -21.00
C LEU A 141 -7.36 1.31 -21.37
N ALA A 142 -7.50 2.48 -21.98
CA ALA A 142 -6.37 3.36 -22.30
C ALA A 142 -6.45 4.65 -21.46
N ASP A 143 -5.28 5.18 -21.13
CA ASP A 143 -5.07 6.53 -20.59
C ASP A 143 -5.95 6.82 -19.36
N TRP A 144 -6.80 7.84 -19.46
CA TRP A 144 -7.66 8.36 -18.41
C TRP A 144 -8.63 7.34 -17.82
N GLN A 145 -8.99 6.31 -18.58
CA GLN A 145 -9.89 5.26 -18.09
C GLN A 145 -9.15 4.19 -17.27
N ALA A 146 -7.87 3.97 -17.59
CA ALA A 146 -7.02 2.99 -16.90
C ALA A 146 -6.52 3.50 -15.54
N ILE A 147 -6.30 4.81 -15.40
CA ILE A 147 -5.74 5.44 -14.19
C ILE A 147 -6.59 5.16 -12.93
N PRO A 148 -7.93 5.37 -12.92
CA PRO A 148 -8.75 5.12 -11.74
C PRO A 148 -8.74 3.65 -11.33
N LEU A 149 -8.76 2.74 -12.29
CA LEU A 149 -8.74 1.31 -12.00
C LEU A 149 -7.40 0.88 -11.38
N LEU A 150 -6.28 1.38 -11.92
CA LEU A 150 -4.94 1.15 -11.37
C LEU A 150 -4.81 1.75 -9.97
N PHE A 151 -5.36 2.96 -9.76
CA PHE A 151 -5.42 3.61 -8.44
C PHE A 151 -6.13 2.73 -7.42
N ILE A 152 -7.35 2.28 -7.74
CA ILE A 152 -8.16 1.45 -6.83
C ILE A 152 -7.46 0.11 -6.55
N ASN A 153 -6.92 -0.54 -7.58
CA ASN A 153 -6.21 -1.80 -7.44
C ASN A 153 -4.99 -1.68 -6.50
N ASN A 154 -4.13 -0.68 -6.74
CA ASN A 154 -2.94 -0.44 -5.90
C ASN A 154 -3.32 0.00 -4.49
N PHE A 155 -4.35 0.84 -4.35
CA PHE A 155 -4.88 1.24 -3.05
C PHE A 155 -5.34 0.03 -2.23
N LEU A 156 -6.15 -0.86 -2.81
CA LEU A 156 -6.61 -2.07 -2.14
C LEU A 156 -5.45 -3.00 -1.77
N GLY A 157 -4.46 -3.16 -2.66
CA GLY A 157 -3.26 -3.96 -2.38
C GLY A 157 -2.44 -3.43 -1.20
N ILE A 158 -2.15 -2.13 -1.18
CA ILE A 158 -1.40 -1.50 -0.08
C ILE A 158 -2.22 -1.51 1.20
N TYR A 159 -3.52 -1.24 1.12
CA TYR A 159 -4.38 -1.28 2.29
C TYR A 159 -4.46 -2.69 2.90
N LEU A 160 -4.60 -3.73 2.08
CA LEU A 160 -4.57 -5.13 2.52
C LEU A 160 -3.27 -5.48 3.26
N THR A 161 -2.13 -5.10 2.67
CA THR A 161 -0.81 -5.41 3.25
C THR A 161 -0.58 -4.65 4.56
N LEU A 162 -1.06 -3.40 4.68
CA LEU A 162 -1.05 -2.65 5.94
C LEU A 162 -1.95 -3.27 7.02
N LEU A 163 -3.14 -3.75 6.65
CA LEU A 163 -4.02 -4.47 7.58
C LEU A 163 -3.40 -5.78 8.07
N LEU A 164 -2.75 -6.54 7.18
CA LEU A 164 -1.98 -7.73 7.55
C LEU A 164 -0.83 -7.39 8.50
N GLN A 165 -0.07 -6.33 8.22
CA GLN A 165 0.98 -5.86 9.13
C GLN A 165 0.42 -5.44 10.48
N GLY A 166 -0.70 -4.71 10.50
CA GLY A 166 -1.33 -4.23 11.72
C GLY A 166 -1.90 -5.36 12.57
N THR A 167 -2.49 -6.40 11.96
CA THR A 167 -3.01 -7.58 12.68
C THR A 167 -1.88 -8.40 13.30
N ILE A 168 -0.90 -8.79 12.49
CA ILE A 168 0.19 -9.68 12.90
C ILE A 168 1.16 -8.94 13.84
N GLY A 169 1.39 -7.65 13.59
CA GLY A 169 2.28 -6.79 14.37
C GLY A 169 1.89 -6.62 15.84
N LYS A 170 0.62 -6.89 16.19
CA LYS A 170 0.17 -6.96 17.59
C LYS A 170 0.76 -8.14 18.34
N PHE A 171 0.85 -9.29 17.69
CA PHE A 171 1.47 -10.49 18.26
C PHE A 171 2.99 -10.37 18.25
N ASN A 172 3.57 -9.99 17.11
CA ASN A 172 5.01 -9.80 16.98
C ASN A 172 5.33 -8.77 15.89
N SER A 173 6.06 -7.72 16.26
CA SER A 173 6.45 -6.63 15.36
C SER A 173 7.27 -7.09 14.15
N ALA A 174 8.17 -8.06 14.33
CA ALA A 174 9.00 -8.57 13.25
C ALA A 174 8.17 -9.41 12.26
N LEU A 175 7.29 -10.28 12.77
CA LEU A 175 6.39 -11.07 11.93
C LEU A 175 5.40 -10.19 11.16
N GLY A 176 4.99 -9.07 11.76
CA GLY A 176 4.13 -8.07 11.11
C GLY A 176 4.71 -7.51 9.82
N LEU A 177 6.03 -7.51 9.66
CA LEU A 177 6.68 -7.10 8.41
C LEU A 177 7.04 -8.29 7.52
N ILE A 178 7.57 -9.37 8.12
CA ILE A 178 8.04 -10.55 7.38
C ILE A 178 6.89 -11.22 6.64
N ILE A 179 5.72 -11.39 7.26
CA ILE A 179 4.61 -12.12 6.64
C ILE A 179 4.06 -11.37 5.41
N PRO A 180 3.67 -10.08 5.48
CA PRO A 180 3.23 -9.36 4.29
C PRO A 180 4.31 -9.27 3.19
N ALA A 181 5.59 -9.08 3.57
CA ALA A 181 6.69 -9.07 2.61
C ALA A 181 6.88 -10.42 1.91
N SER A 182 6.80 -11.53 2.66
CA SER A 182 6.87 -12.88 2.09
C SER A 182 5.71 -13.15 1.13
N LEU A 183 4.51 -12.66 1.45
CA LEU A 183 3.34 -12.80 0.59
C LEU A 183 3.53 -12.03 -0.71
N LEU A 184 4.08 -10.81 -0.67
CA LEU A 184 4.45 -10.04 -1.87
C LEU A 184 5.50 -10.77 -2.71
N ILE A 185 6.54 -11.32 -2.08
CA ILE A 185 7.57 -12.12 -2.78
C ILE A 185 6.92 -13.33 -3.45
N MET A 186 6.10 -14.11 -2.73
CA MET A 186 5.40 -15.26 -3.30
C MET A 186 4.48 -14.85 -4.46
N THR A 187 3.78 -13.71 -4.36
CA THR A 187 2.91 -13.17 -5.43
C THR A 187 3.70 -12.93 -6.72
N SER A 188 4.88 -12.32 -6.59
CA SER A 188 5.71 -12.01 -7.75
C SER A 188 6.25 -13.27 -8.44
N LEU A 189 6.66 -14.28 -7.67
CA LEU A 189 7.33 -15.49 -8.18
C LEU A 189 6.34 -16.56 -8.65
N LEU A 190 5.22 -16.72 -7.94
CA LEU A 190 4.24 -17.77 -8.21
C LEU A 190 3.03 -17.20 -8.93
N LYS A 191 2.63 -17.84 -10.05
CA LYS A 191 1.37 -17.55 -10.75
C LYS A 191 0.19 -18.21 -10.01
N TRP A 192 0.02 -17.91 -8.73
CA TRP A 192 -1.06 -18.47 -7.93
C TRP A 192 -2.35 -17.66 -8.09
N GLN A 193 -3.32 -18.23 -8.79
CA GLN A 193 -4.58 -17.53 -9.14
C GLN A 193 -5.46 -17.20 -7.92
N LEU A 194 -5.37 -17.97 -6.84
CA LEU A 194 -6.14 -17.73 -5.60
C LEU A 194 -5.44 -16.74 -4.66
N ASN A 195 -4.30 -16.19 -5.04
CA ASN A 195 -3.66 -15.14 -4.25
C ASN A 195 -4.34 -13.79 -4.55
N PRO A 196 -4.94 -13.11 -3.55
CA PRO A 196 -5.62 -11.84 -3.76
C PRO A 196 -4.70 -10.73 -4.29
N LEU A 197 -3.38 -10.81 -4.03
CA LEU A 197 -2.42 -9.84 -4.52
C LEU A 197 -2.01 -10.05 -5.99
N ASN A 198 -2.40 -11.18 -6.62
CA ASN A 198 -1.93 -11.52 -7.96
C ASN A 198 -2.40 -10.51 -9.03
N CYS A 199 -3.55 -9.86 -8.82
CA CYS A 199 -4.06 -8.83 -9.73
C CYS A 199 -3.32 -7.48 -9.64
N LEU A 200 -2.37 -7.31 -8.70
CA LEU A 200 -1.51 -6.13 -8.61
C LEU A 200 -0.42 -6.09 -9.70
N ILE A 201 -0.20 -7.20 -10.41
CA ILE A 201 0.67 -7.26 -11.58
C ILE A 201 -0.21 -7.04 -12.81
N ILE A 202 0.09 -6.01 -13.62
CA ILE A 202 -0.76 -5.54 -14.72
C ILE A 202 -1.15 -6.67 -15.68
N MET A 203 -0.18 -7.50 -16.10
CA MET A 203 -0.42 -8.58 -17.06
C MET A 203 -1.22 -9.75 -16.47
N ARG A 204 -1.33 -9.83 -15.13
CA ARG A 204 -2.10 -10.86 -14.43
C ARG A 204 -3.45 -10.36 -13.95
N PHE A 205 -3.77 -9.09 -14.22
CA PHE A 205 -5.03 -8.50 -13.82
C PHE A 205 -6.19 -9.19 -14.54
N ASN A 206 -7.17 -9.62 -13.76
CA ASN A 206 -8.45 -10.12 -14.24
C ASN A 206 -9.56 -9.69 -13.28
N PHE A 207 -10.79 -9.60 -13.79
CA PHE A 207 -11.93 -9.18 -12.98
C PHE A 207 -12.19 -10.10 -11.77
N PRO A 208 -12.12 -11.44 -11.89
CA PRO A 208 -12.26 -12.33 -10.73
C PRO A 208 -11.20 -12.12 -9.65
N GLY A 209 -9.94 -11.87 -10.03
CA GLY A 209 -8.85 -11.60 -9.10
C GLY A 209 -9.00 -10.24 -8.41
N PHE A 210 -9.51 -9.23 -9.12
CA PHE A 210 -9.87 -7.95 -8.50
C PHE A 210 -10.99 -8.11 -7.45
N LEU A 211 -12.02 -8.90 -7.74
CA LEU A 211 -13.06 -9.23 -6.76
C LEU A 211 -12.50 -10.01 -5.57
N LEU A 212 -11.54 -10.91 -5.81
CA LEU A 212 -10.84 -11.64 -4.73
C LEU A 212 -10.02 -10.70 -3.85
N LEU A 213 -9.32 -9.73 -4.42
CA LEU A 213 -8.61 -8.68 -3.68
C LEU A 213 -9.57 -7.88 -2.81
N LEU A 214 -10.68 -7.43 -3.38
CA LEU A 214 -11.72 -6.69 -2.66
C LEU A 214 -12.29 -7.53 -1.50
N LEU A 215 -12.64 -8.78 -1.75
CA LEU A 215 -13.15 -9.69 -0.73
C LEU A 215 -12.11 -9.94 0.38
N ALA A 216 -10.85 -10.17 0.02
CA ALA A 216 -9.77 -10.33 1.00
C ALA A 216 -9.56 -9.07 1.85
N THR A 217 -9.66 -7.88 1.26
CA THR A 217 -9.56 -6.61 2.01
C THR A 217 -10.71 -6.47 3.00
N LEU A 218 -11.94 -6.77 2.61
CA LEU A 218 -13.10 -6.72 3.50
C LEU A 218 -12.98 -7.73 4.65
N ILE A 219 -12.57 -8.96 4.36
CA ILE A 219 -12.31 -9.97 5.39
C ILE A 219 -11.24 -9.47 6.36
N MET A 220 -10.13 -8.91 5.86
CA MET A 220 -9.06 -8.41 6.73
C MET A 220 -9.49 -7.20 7.59
N VAL A 221 -10.41 -6.36 7.11
CA VAL A 221 -11.00 -5.29 7.93
C VAL A 221 -11.79 -5.90 9.12
N ILE A 222 -12.58 -6.93 8.87
CA ILE A 222 -13.34 -7.64 9.91
C ILE A 222 -12.38 -8.31 10.90
N VAL A 223 -11.38 -9.05 10.39
CA VAL A 223 -10.37 -9.74 11.21
C VAL A 223 -9.59 -8.74 12.07
N TYR A 224 -9.14 -7.61 11.51
CA TYR A 224 -8.45 -6.58 12.28
C TYR A 224 -9.34 -5.99 13.38
N GLY A 225 -10.63 -5.76 13.09
CA GLY A 225 -11.60 -5.32 14.09
C GLY A 225 -11.80 -6.30 15.24
N ILE A 226 -11.91 -7.60 14.93
CA ILE A 226 -12.07 -8.67 15.94
C ILE A 226 -10.82 -8.77 16.81
N ILE A 227 -9.64 -8.82 16.20
CA ILE A 227 -8.36 -8.95 16.94
C ILE A 227 -8.14 -7.74 17.85
N ASP A 228 -8.42 -6.51 17.39
CA ASP A 228 -8.30 -5.33 18.26
C ASP A 228 -9.26 -5.37 19.45
N HIS A 229 -10.47 -5.90 19.26
CA HIS A 229 -11.41 -6.08 20.36
C HIS A 229 -10.82 -6.99 21.44
N PHE A 230 -10.26 -8.14 21.06
CA PHE A 230 -9.64 -9.07 22.01
C PHE A 230 -8.49 -8.43 22.81
N PHE A 231 -7.57 -7.74 22.14
CA PHE A 231 -6.43 -7.08 22.81
C PHE A 231 -6.79 -5.80 23.59
N SER A 232 -8.01 -5.29 23.43
CA SER A 232 -8.46 -4.08 24.13
C SER A 232 -9.19 -4.35 25.45
N VAL A 233 -9.57 -5.61 25.70
CA VAL A 233 -10.31 -6.04 26.90
C VAL A 233 -9.35 -6.50 28.02
N GLU A 234 -8.09 -6.77 27.68
CA GLU A 234 -6.99 -7.04 28.63
C GLU A 234 -6.24 -5.75 29.04
#